data_AF-A0A352TBC1-F1
#
_entry.id   AF-A0A352TBC1-F1
#
_cell.length_a   1.000
_cell.length_b   1.000
_cell.length_c   1.000
_cell.angle_alpha   90.00
_cell.angle_beta   90.00
_cell.angle_gamma   90.00
#
_symmetry.space_group_name_H-M   'P 1'
#
loop_
_entity.id
_entity.type
_entity.pdbx_description
1 polymer ?
#
loop_
_entity_poly.entity_id
_entity_poly.type
_entity_poly.pdbx_seq_one_letter_code
_entity_poly.pdbx_strand_id
1 'polypeptide(L)'
;MVRENESVEKANCHLKKHIKAILSLWRKGGSSAALSANERSLVVKALLHVQRGLTGDRTLAGNGYMQDAASLGAYLLYYWPVSYVQNWCALWSVRTSLSLLLQSGKKSVSILDVGSGPAPASLALCDMLTDINPNIHIDASLIDYSEKALTLAKKLCERQLDQVSVKTKECNLEKDFETDSEQYDIIIMSHALNELFNTHSAESKNLFVKKLASHLSEKGLLLVCEPALLQTSRSLICVRDSLIAEGYSVLAPCPKGKTCPVLLENNHTCHAEIPWTAPEPVASLAQDAGLDRRSVKMTYFVFSKEAKSQQQILTVTSDAMLNKSGRVRFLLCDGTKRIAFSAKKDDPKAKEQAFFDLQRYDRISIENPQLRENGALGFDSQTKVNFESLF
;
A
#
# COMPACT_ATOMS: atom_id res chain seq x y z
N MET A 1 -22.45 -13.14 1.66
CA MET A 1 -22.25 -12.06 0.67
C MET A 1 -20.85 -11.54 0.90
N VAL A 2 -19.95 -11.70 -0.07
CA VAL A 2 -18.64 -11.02 0.01
C VAL A 2 -18.95 -9.53 -0.06
N ARG A 3 -18.48 -8.72 0.90
CA ARG A 3 -18.56 -7.26 0.76
C ARG A 3 -17.80 -6.90 -0.51
N GLU A 4 -18.52 -6.38 -1.50
CA GLU A 4 -17.90 -5.72 -2.65
C GLU A 4 -17.06 -4.57 -2.10
N ASN A 5 -15.77 -4.60 -2.42
CA ASN A 5 -14.80 -3.62 -1.95
C ASN A 5 -14.74 -2.53 -3.02
N GLU A 6 -15.53 -1.45 -2.82
CA GLU A 6 -15.69 -0.34 -3.77
C GLU A 6 -14.32 0.21 -4.22
N SER A 7 -13.39 0.35 -3.28
CA SER A 7 -12.01 0.73 -3.56
C SER A 7 -11.35 -0.16 -4.60
N VAL A 8 -11.41 -1.50 -4.43
CA VAL A 8 -10.78 -2.45 -5.34
C VAL A 8 -11.45 -2.48 -6.71
N GLU A 9 -12.77 -2.36 -6.75
CA GLU A 9 -13.51 -2.30 -8.02
C GLU A 9 -13.12 -1.07 -8.84
N LYS A 10 -13.02 0.08 -8.17
CA LYS A 10 -12.60 1.33 -8.79
C LYS A 10 -11.13 1.27 -9.23
N ALA A 11 -10.25 0.68 -8.42
CA ALA A 11 -8.87 0.39 -8.81
C ALA A 11 -8.82 -0.45 -10.09
N ASN A 12 -9.61 -1.52 -10.16
CA ASN A 12 -9.67 -2.42 -11.32
C ASN A 12 -10.20 -1.71 -12.58
N CYS A 13 -11.06 -0.68 -12.45
CA CYS A 13 -11.53 0.12 -13.58
C CYS A 13 -10.38 0.86 -14.27
N HIS A 14 -9.59 1.62 -13.49
CA HIS A 14 -8.43 2.35 -13.99
C HIS A 14 -7.31 1.39 -14.45
N LEU A 15 -7.05 0.35 -13.66
CA LEU A 15 -6.02 -0.64 -13.95
C LEU A 15 -6.21 -1.30 -15.32
N LYS A 16 -7.45 -1.53 -15.78
CA LYS A 16 -7.72 -2.05 -17.14
C LYS A 16 -7.17 -1.13 -18.24
N LYS A 17 -7.21 0.19 -18.05
CA LYS A 17 -6.64 1.18 -18.99
C LYS A 17 -5.11 1.12 -18.96
N HIS A 18 -4.53 1.07 -17.76
CA HIS A 18 -3.09 0.91 -17.58
C HIS A 18 -2.53 -0.37 -18.20
N ILE A 19 -3.18 -1.51 -17.97
CA ILE A 19 -2.75 -2.79 -18.53
C ILE A 19 -2.66 -2.75 -20.06
N LYS A 20 -3.60 -2.09 -20.75
CA LYS A 20 -3.54 -1.94 -22.21
C LYS A 20 -2.31 -1.14 -22.65
N ALA A 21 -2.01 -0.04 -21.96
CA ALA A 21 -0.83 0.77 -22.26
C ALA A 21 0.47 0.02 -21.95
N ILE A 22 0.51 -0.70 -20.83
CA ILE A 22 1.64 -1.53 -20.41
C ILE A 22 1.91 -2.62 -21.45
N LEU A 23 0.87 -3.35 -21.90
CA LEU A 23 1.00 -4.37 -22.94
C LEU A 23 1.57 -3.78 -24.24
N SER A 24 1.06 -2.62 -24.65
CA SER A 24 1.56 -1.93 -25.84
C SER A 24 3.04 -1.53 -25.67
N LEU A 25 3.41 -0.93 -24.52
CA LEU A 25 4.80 -0.52 -24.24
C LEU A 25 5.76 -1.70 -24.10
N TRP A 26 5.33 -2.77 -23.45
CA TRP A 26 6.10 -4.02 -23.34
C TRP A 26 6.38 -4.62 -24.72
N ARG A 27 5.39 -4.55 -25.64
CA ARG A 27 5.55 -4.88 -27.06
C ARG A 27 6.17 -3.74 -27.91
N LYS A 28 6.80 -2.74 -27.29
CA LYS A 28 7.46 -1.60 -27.95
C LYS A 28 6.56 -0.80 -28.90
N GLY A 29 5.34 -0.50 -28.47
CA GLY A 29 4.32 0.21 -29.25
C GLY A 29 3.39 -0.70 -30.05
N GLY A 30 3.51 -2.02 -29.87
CA GLY A 30 2.64 -3.00 -30.52
C GLY A 30 1.24 -3.09 -29.92
N SER A 31 0.57 -4.19 -30.26
CA SER A 31 -0.82 -4.50 -29.85
C SER A 31 -1.01 -4.51 -28.33
N SER A 32 -2.18 -4.05 -27.87
CA SER A 32 -2.65 -4.20 -26.48
C SER A 32 -3.51 -5.45 -26.26
N ALA A 33 -3.52 -6.40 -27.21
CA ALA A 33 -4.25 -7.66 -27.07
C ALA A 33 -3.71 -8.53 -25.93
N ALA A 34 -4.52 -9.50 -25.49
CA ALA A 34 -4.11 -10.47 -24.48
C ALA A 34 -2.79 -11.17 -24.86
N LEU A 35 -2.07 -11.66 -23.84
CA LEU A 35 -0.82 -12.40 -24.06
C LEU A 35 -1.12 -13.74 -24.75
N SER A 36 -0.37 -14.05 -25.80
CA SER A 36 -0.35 -15.39 -26.39
C SER A 36 0.23 -16.42 -25.42
N ALA A 37 0.01 -17.71 -25.67
CA ALA A 37 0.56 -18.77 -24.81
C ALA A 37 2.09 -18.72 -24.71
N ASN A 38 2.77 -18.42 -25.82
CA ASN A 38 4.23 -18.28 -25.86
C ASN A 38 4.71 -17.08 -25.04
N GLU A 39 4.06 -15.92 -25.19
CA GLU A 39 4.40 -14.73 -24.40
C GLU A 39 4.17 -14.98 -22.90
N ARG A 40 3.05 -15.61 -22.53
CA ARG A 40 2.79 -15.97 -21.12
C ARG A 40 3.89 -16.86 -20.56
N SER A 41 4.29 -17.90 -21.28
CA SER A 41 5.37 -18.80 -20.84
C SER A 41 6.70 -18.06 -20.60
N LEU A 42 7.07 -17.14 -21.50
CA LEU A 42 8.27 -16.31 -21.35
C LEU A 42 8.18 -15.40 -20.11
N VAL A 43 7.03 -14.76 -19.92
CA VAL A 43 6.79 -13.87 -18.77
C VAL A 43 6.79 -14.64 -17.46
N VAL A 44 6.18 -15.82 -17.40
CA VAL A 44 6.18 -16.69 -16.20
C VAL A 44 7.59 -17.12 -15.82
N LYS A 45 8.44 -17.48 -16.80
CA LYS A 45 9.83 -17.84 -16.54
C LYS A 45 10.60 -16.67 -15.92
N ALA A 46 10.44 -15.46 -16.45
CA ALA A 46 11.05 -14.26 -15.90
C ALA A 46 10.45 -13.87 -14.54
N LEU A 47 9.14 -14.04 -14.34
CA LEU A 47 8.44 -13.78 -13.09
C LEU A 47 8.97 -14.66 -11.95
N LEU A 48 9.17 -15.95 -12.18
CA LEU A 48 9.73 -16.87 -11.18
C LEU A 48 11.18 -16.51 -10.83
N HIS A 49 11.95 -15.98 -11.78
CA HIS A 49 13.29 -15.47 -11.51
C HIS A 49 13.26 -14.25 -10.58
N VAL A 50 12.42 -13.25 -10.91
CA VAL A 50 12.22 -12.04 -10.08
C VAL A 50 11.69 -12.41 -8.69
N GLN A 51 10.71 -13.33 -8.60
CA GLN A 51 10.12 -13.76 -7.33
C GLN A 51 11.16 -14.38 -6.38
N ARG A 52 12.02 -15.28 -6.87
CA ARG A 52 13.11 -15.85 -6.05
C ARG A 52 14.04 -14.76 -5.51
N GLY A 53 14.31 -13.73 -6.33
CA GLY A 53 15.14 -12.60 -5.95
C GLY A 53 14.50 -11.61 -4.98
N LEU A 54 13.17 -11.45 -4.99
CA LEU A 54 12.46 -10.49 -4.12
C LEU A 54 11.99 -11.12 -2.80
N THR A 55 11.55 -12.38 -2.81
CA THR A 55 10.96 -13.05 -1.64
C THR A 55 11.75 -14.24 -1.11
N GLY A 56 12.71 -14.76 -1.89
CA GLY A 56 13.58 -15.87 -1.51
C GLY A 56 14.90 -15.37 -0.95
N ASP A 57 15.98 -15.54 -1.72
CA ASP A 57 17.35 -15.33 -1.27
C ASP A 57 17.71 -13.82 -1.15
N ARG A 58 16.79 -12.93 -1.55
CA ARG A 58 16.92 -11.46 -1.55
C ARG A 58 18.14 -10.91 -2.30
N THR A 59 18.78 -11.74 -3.13
CA THR A 59 19.97 -11.37 -3.91
C THR A 59 19.69 -10.38 -5.03
N LEU A 60 18.42 -10.19 -5.44
CA LEU A 60 18.02 -9.19 -6.44
C LEU A 60 17.50 -7.87 -5.82
N ALA A 61 17.26 -7.81 -4.51
CA ALA A 61 16.91 -6.55 -3.84
C ALA A 61 18.13 -5.62 -3.85
N GLY A 62 18.03 -4.48 -4.56
CA GLY A 62 19.17 -3.59 -4.82
C GLY A 62 20.05 -3.99 -6.02
N ASN A 63 19.79 -5.14 -6.65
CA ASN A 63 20.56 -5.63 -7.81
C ASN A 63 19.74 -5.50 -9.09
N GLY A 64 19.54 -4.28 -9.55
CA GLY A 64 19.33 -3.91 -10.96
C GLY A 64 18.33 -4.72 -11.79
N TYR A 65 17.35 -5.42 -11.23
CA TYR A 65 16.44 -6.27 -12.01
C TYR A 65 15.61 -5.45 -13.01
N MET A 66 15.39 -4.17 -12.72
CA MET A 66 14.80 -3.20 -13.64
C MET A 66 15.70 -2.84 -14.84
N GLN A 67 16.97 -3.24 -14.84
CA GLN A 67 17.90 -3.07 -15.96
C GLN A 67 17.83 -4.22 -16.97
N ASP A 68 17.41 -5.41 -16.56
CA ASP A 68 17.17 -6.54 -17.45
C ASP A 68 15.78 -6.45 -18.10
N ALA A 69 15.71 -6.60 -19.42
CA ALA A 69 14.48 -6.41 -20.17
C ALA A 69 13.41 -7.47 -19.84
N ALA A 70 13.82 -8.72 -19.57
CA ALA A 70 12.87 -9.78 -19.26
C ALA A 70 12.28 -9.58 -17.86
N SER A 71 13.12 -9.26 -16.89
CA SER A 71 12.73 -8.99 -15.49
C SER A 71 11.86 -7.74 -15.38
N LEU A 72 12.23 -6.65 -16.05
CA LEU A 72 11.42 -5.44 -16.15
C LEU A 72 10.06 -5.73 -16.82
N GLY A 73 10.04 -6.54 -17.88
CA GLY A 73 8.81 -6.96 -18.54
C GLY A 73 7.89 -7.76 -17.62
N ALA A 74 8.45 -8.71 -16.85
CA ALA A 74 7.70 -9.47 -15.86
C ALA A 74 7.17 -8.57 -14.73
N TYR A 75 7.98 -7.61 -14.26
CA TYR A 75 7.53 -6.61 -13.29
C TYR A 75 6.34 -5.82 -13.83
N LEU A 76 6.45 -5.25 -15.04
CA LEU A 76 5.38 -4.48 -15.68
C LEU A 76 4.07 -5.26 -15.83
N LEU A 77 4.14 -6.54 -16.20
CA LEU A 77 2.93 -7.32 -16.47
C LEU A 77 2.32 -7.96 -15.22
N TYR A 78 3.08 -8.11 -14.14
CA TYR A 78 2.63 -8.78 -12.92
C TYR A 78 2.68 -7.86 -11.68
N TYR A 79 3.87 -7.42 -11.28
CA TYR A 79 4.06 -6.66 -10.03
C TYR A 79 3.60 -5.21 -10.12
N TRP A 80 3.62 -4.59 -11.30
CA TRP A 80 3.13 -3.23 -11.50
C TRP A 80 1.63 -3.12 -11.19
N PRO A 81 0.73 -3.97 -11.75
CA PRO A 81 -0.67 -4.01 -11.35
C PRO A 81 -0.89 -4.25 -9.85
N VAL A 82 -0.11 -5.15 -9.25
CA VAL A 82 -0.18 -5.44 -7.81
C VAL A 82 0.18 -4.19 -7.00
N SER A 83 1.28 -3.53 -7.36
CA SER A 83 1.78 -2.32 -6.71
C SER A 83 0.82 -1.15 -6.87
N TYR A 84 0.20 -1.01 -8.04
CA TYR A 84 -0.85 -0.04 -8.30
C TYR A 84 -2.02 -0.23 -7.33
N VAL A 85 -2.56 -1.45 -7.19
CA VAL A 85 -3.70 -1.72 -6.30
C VAL A 85 -3.34 -1.54 -4.83
N GLN A 86 -2.13 -1.94 -4.40
CA GLN A 86 -1.67 -1.70 -3.03
C GLN A 86 -1.65 -0.20 -2.70
N ASN A 87 -1.08 0.62 -3.58
CA ASN A 87 -1.01 2.07 -3.39
C ASN A 87 -2.39 2.73 -3.51
N TRP A 88 -3.22 2.31 -4.47
CA TRP A 88 -4.60 2.76 -4.59
C TRP A 88 -5.37 2.56 -3.28
N CYS A 89 -5.35 1.36 -2.71
CA CYS A 89 -6.06 1.07 -1.47
C CYS A 89 -5.49 1.84 -0.27
N ALA A 90 -4.17 2.05 -0.21
CA ALA A 90 -3.56 2.90 0.81
C ALA A 90 -4.04 4.36 0.69
N LEU A 91 -4.08 4.91 -0.53
CA LEU A 91 -4.54 6.26 -0.81
C LEU A 91 -6.06 6.42 -0.59
N TRP A 92 -6.85 5.41 -0.94
CA TRP A 92 -8.30 5.40 -0.72
C TRP A 92 -8.64 5.54 0.76
N SER A 93 -7.85 4.91 1.66
CA SER A 93 -8.02 5.03 3.11
C SER A 93 -7.87 6.47 3.64
N VAL A 94 -7.26 7.36 2.86
CA VAL A 94 -7.07 8.79 3.16
C VAL A 94 -7.71 9.70 2.10
N ARG A 95 -8.66 9.22 1.30
CA ARG A 95 -9.29 9.99 0.21
C ARG A 95 -9.95 11.29 0.68
N THR A 96 -10.46 11.32 1.92
CA THR A 96 -11.01 12.53 2.52
C THR A 96 -9.93 13.58 2.76
N SER A 97 -8.75 13.16 3.25
CA SER A 97 -7.60 14.06 3.42
C SER A 97 -7.09 14.57 2.08
N LEU A 98 -7.03 13.72 1.05
CA LEU A 98 -6.72 14.14 -0.32
C LEU A 98 -7.75 15.15 -0.84
N SER A 99 -9.05 14.94 -0.57
CA SER A 99 -10.10 15.88 -0.97
C SER A 99 -9.94 17.24 -0.28
N LEU A 100 -9.62 17.26 1.02
CA LEU A 100 -9.36 18.50 1.76
C LEU A 100 -8.12 19.25 1.24
N LEU A 101 -7.07 18.52 0.87
CA LEU A 101 -5.87 19.08 0.24
C LEU A 101 -6.23 19.81 -1.06
N LEU A 102 -7.13 19.25 -1.87
CA LEU A 102 -7.56 19.84 -3.15
C LEU A 102 -8.60 20.97 -2.99
N GLN A 103 -9.46 20.91 -1.97
CA GLN A 103 -10.53 21.91 -1.73
C GLN A 103 -10.00 23.33 -1.42
N SER A 104 -8.71 23.48 -1.13
CA SER A 104 -8.08 24.78 -0.85
C SER A 104 -7.95 25.70 -2.09
N GLY A 105 -8.79 25.52 -3.12
CA GLY A 105 -8.71 26.25 -4.39
C GLY A 105 -7.47 25.95 -5.22
N LYS A 106 -6.77 24.84 -4.92
CA LYS A 106 -5.54 24.46 -5.61
C LYS A 106 -5.85 24.08 -7.06
N LYS A 107 -5.07 24.67 -7.96
CA LYS A 107 -5.09 24.36 -9.40
C LYS A 107 -4.02 23.35 -9.79
N SER A 108 -2.99 23.19 -8.97
CA SER A 108 -1.94 22.19 -9.15
C SER A 108 -1.57 21.51 -7.85
N VAL A 109 -1.00 20.31 -7.96
CA VAL A 109 -0.42 19.53 -6.86
C VAL A 109 0.97 19.05 -7.27
N SER A 110 1.95 19.28 -6.41
CA SER A 110 3.31 18.75 -6.58
C SER A 110 3.46 17.38 -5.91
N ILE A 111 3.94 16.41 -6.67
CA ILE A 111 4.18 15.02 -6.22
C ILE A 111 5.67 14.71 -6.32
N LEU A 112 6.21 14.05 -5.30
CA LEU A 112 7.53 13.42 -5.35
C LEU A 112 7.38 11.91 -5.12
N ASP A 113 7.85 11.09 -6.06
CA ASP A 113 7.88 9.62 -5.93
C ASP A 113 9.33 9.15 -5.91
N VAL A 114 9.77 8.62 -4.77
CA VAL A 114 11.16 8.23 -4.50
C VAL A 114 11.30 6.72 -4.55
N GLY A 115 12.16 6.24 -5.44
CA GLY A 115 12.21 4.83 -5.84
C GLY A 115 10.99 4.47 -6.69
N SER A 116 10.61 5.35 -7.62
CA SER A 116 9.34 5.26 -8.33
C SER A 116 9.22 4.02 -9.23
N GLY A 117 10.36 3.45 -9.65
CA GLY A 117 10.43 2.49 -10.74
C GLY A 117 9.64 2.99 -11.96
N PRO A 118 8.84 2.13 -12.63
CA PRO A 118 7.91 2.52 -13.69
C PRO A 118 6.59 3.14 -13.17
N ALA A 119 6.62 3.79 -12.01
CA ALA A 119 5.61 4.66 -11.43
C ALA A 119 4.19 4.09 -11.17
N PRO A 120 4.02 2.83 -10.69
CA PRO A 120 2.70 2.33 -10.31
C PRO A 120 2.05 3.14 -9.17
N ALA A 121 2.84 3.63 -8.22
CA ALA A 121 2.34 4.38 -7.08
C ALA A 121 1.89 5.79 -7.47
N SER A 122 2.72 6.51 -8.25
CA SER A 122 2.34 7.79 -8.84
C SER A 122 1.08 7.71 -9.69
N LEU A 123 0.92 6.68 -10.54
CA LEU A 123 -0.28 6.55 -11.37
C LEU A 123 -1.54 6.29 -10.54
N ALA A 124 -1.46 5.45 -9.50
CA ALA A 124 -2.56 5.26 -8.56
C ALA A 124 -2.97 6.59 -7.88
N LEU A 125 -1.99 7.43 -7.53
CA LEU A 125 -2.26 8.76 -6.98
C LEU A 125 -2.85 9.71 -8.02
N CYS A 126 -2.32 9.74 -9.24
CA CYS A 126 -2.82 10.63 -10.28
C CYS A 126 -4.28 10.34 -10.62
N ASP A 127 -4.67 9.06 -10.72
CA ASP A 127 -6.05 8.66 -10.94
C ASP A 127 -6.95 9.04 -9.76
N MET A 128 -6.49 8.83 -8.52
CA MET A 128 -7.23 9.24 -7.32
C MET A 128 -7.47 10.75 -7.29
N LEU A 129 -6.45 11.55 -7.57
CA LEU A 129 -6.55 13.01 -7.59
C LEU A 129 -7.47 13.49 -8.71
N THR A 130 -7.39 12.86 -9.89
CA THR A 130 -8.25 13.17 -11.04
C THR A 130 -9.71 12.79 -10.78
N ASP A 131 -9.97 11.68 -10.09
CA ASP A 131 -11.32 11.29 -9.68
C ASP A 131 -11.92 12.25 -8.65
N ILE A 132 -11.10 12.86 -7.79
CA ILE A 132 -11.54 13.86 -6.80
C ILE A 132 -11.74 15.22 -7.48
N ASN A 133 -10.82 15.65 -8.34
CA ASN A 133 -10.90 16.90 -9.08
C ASN A 133 -10.37 16.72 -10.52
N PRO A 134 -11.25 16.57 -11.52
CA PRO A 134 -10.84 16.34 -12.91
C PRO A 134 -10.03 17.48 -13.54
N ASN A 135 -10.05 18.68 -12.96
CA ASN A 135 -9.36 19.86 -13.48
C ASN A 135 -8.01 20.13 -12.79
N ILE A 136 -7.56 19.26 -11.88
CA ILE A 136 -6.30 19.46 -11.18
C ILE A 136 -5.10 19.19 -12.10
N HIS A 137 -4.15 20.11 -12.15
CA HIS A 137 -2.85 19.86 -12.76
C HIS A 137 -1.93 19.11 -11.78
N ILE A 138 -1.15 18.17 -12.28
CA ILE A 138 -0.29 17.34 -11.44
C ILE A 138 1.14 17.47 -11.93
N ASP A 139 2.02 17.96 -11.07
CA ASP A 139 3.45 18.10 -11.32
C ASP A 139 4.19 16.97 -10.58
N ALA A 140 4.55 15.90 -11.28
CA ALA A 140 5.19 14.73 -10.70
C ALA A 140 6.72 14.72 -10.93
N SER A 141 7.48 14.67 -9.84
CA SER A 141 8.91 14.40 -9.81
C SER A 141 9.15 12.93 -9.46
N LEU A 142 9.68 12.16 -10.40
CA LEU A 142 9.95 10.73 -10.24
C LEU A 142 11.44 10.50 -10.13
N ILE A 143 11.88 9.86 -9.04
CA ILE A 143 13.30 9.60 -8.77
C ILE A 143 13.51 8.11 -8.63
N ASP A 144 14.45 7.55 -9.39
CA ASP A 144 14.80 6.14 -9.32
C ASP A 144 16.24 5.91 -9.80
N TYR A 145 16.83 4.76 -9.47
CA TYR A 145 18.15 4.37 -9.98
C TYR A 145 18.09 3.89 -11.45
N SER A 146 16.95 3.41 -11.92
CA SER A 146 16.81 2.84 -13.27
C SER A 146 16.26 3.85 -14.28
N GLU A 147 17.13 4.36 -15.14
CA GLU A 147 16.73 5.19 -16.30
C GLU A 147 15.67 4.50 -17.19
N LYS A 148 15.79 3.17 -17.37
CA LYS A 148 14.82 2.38 -18.14
C LYS A 148 13.44 2.40 -17.49
N ALA A 149 13.37 2.26 -16.17
CA ALA A 149 12.12 2.33 -15.43
C ALA A 149 11.51 3.74 -15.49
N LEU A 150 12.33 4.79 -15.31
CA LEU A 150 11.91 6.19 -15.40
C LEU A 150 11.39 6.55 -16.80
N THR A 151 12.03 6.05 -17.86
CA THR A 151 11.57 6.24 -19.24
C THR A 151 10.19 5.64 -19.46
N LEU A 152 9.92 4.46 -18.88
CA LEU A 152 8.60 3.82 -18.93
C LEU A 152 7.57 4.55 -18.09
N ALA A 153 7.95 5.00 -16.88
CA ALA A 153 7.10 5.80 -16.00
C ALA A 153 6.59 7.04 -16.74
N LYS A 154 7.51 7.83 -17.32
CA LYS A 154 7.17 9.03 -18.08
C LYS A 154 6.17 8.73 -19.21
N LYS A 155 6.45 7.71 -20.02
CA LYS A 155 5.56 7.27 -21.11
C LYS A 155 4.18 6.81 -20.61
N LEU A 156 4.11 6.16 -19.45
CA LEU A 156 2.85 5.68 -18.88
C LEU A 156 2.00 6.84 -18.35
N CYS A 157 2.61 7.78 -17.63
CA CYS A 157 1.92 8.95 -17.09
C CYS A 157 1.41 9.88 -18.20
N GLU A 158 2.30 10.30 -19.12
CA GLU A 158 1.96 11.28 -20.17
C GLU A 158 0.97 10.71 -21.20
N ARG A 159 0.94 9.40 -21.43
CA ARG A 159 0.02 8.78 -22.40
C ARG A 159 -1.42 8.74 -21.88
N GLN A 160 -1.64 8.84 -20.58
CA GLN A 160 -2.94 8.54 -19.97
C GLN A 160 -3.63 9.75 -19.38
N LEU A 161 -2.87 10.79 -19.03
CA LEU A 161 -3.38 11.91 -18.24
C LEU A 161 -2.82 13.22 -18.80
N ASP A 162 -3.62 13.93 -19.60
CA ASP A 162 -3.25 15.20 -20.24
C ASP A 162 -2.87 16.30 -19.21
N GLN A 163 -3.38 16.16 -17.98
CA GLN A 163 -3.12 17.07 -16.87
C GLN A 163 -1.87 16.76 -16.03
N VAL A 164 -1.07 15.76 -16.43
CA VAL A 164 0.12 15.34 -15.67
C VAL A 164 1.40 15.77 -16.38
N SER A 165 2.20 16.60 -15.73
CA SER A 165 3.56 16.95 -16.10
C SER A 165 4.55 16.06 -15.35
N VAL A 166 5.45 15.38 -16.05
CA VAL A 166 6.42 14.46 -15.43
C VAL A 166 7.87 14.91 -15.63
N LYS A 167 8.58 15.04 -14.52
CA LYS A 167 10.04 15.17 -14.46
C LYS A 167 10.63 13.89 -13.88
N THR A 168 11.70 13.39 -14.48
CA THR A 168 12.40 12.18 -14.03
C THR A 168 13.84 12.52 -13.68
N LYS A 169 14.37 11.96 -12.58
CA LYS A 169 15.77 12.10 -12.16
C LYS A 169 16.35 10.74 -11.83
N GLU A 170 17.40 10.34 -12.55
CA GLU A 170 18.18 9.17 -12.18
C GLU A 170 19.02 9.50 -10.94
N CYS A 171 18.90 8.71 -9.87
CA CYS A 171 19.59 8.97 -8.62
C CYS A 171 19.86 7.69 -7.84
N ASN A 172 21.08 7.55 -7.30
CA ASN A 172 21.37 6.53 -6.29
C ASN A 172 21.06 7.08 -4.89
N LEU A 173 19.86 6.73 -4.40
CA LEU A 173 19.30 7.19 -3.13
C LEU A 173 20.12 6.81 -1.89
N GLU A 174 21.03 5.82 -1.98
CA GLU A 174 21.90 5.46 -0.86
C GLU A 174 23.13 6.39 -0.73
N LYS A 175 23.52 7.03 -1.84
CA LYS A 175 24.70 7.90 -1.87
C LYS A 175 24.33 9.36 -1.69
N ASP A 176 23.29 9.79 -2.40
CA ASP A 176 22.83 11.16 -2.34
C ASP A 176 21.32 11.21 -2.62
N PHE A 177 20.66 12.22 -2.06
CA PHE A 177 19.28 12.54 -2.38
C PHE A 177 19.14 14.05 -2.45
N GLU A 178 18.92 14.53 -3.66
CA GLU A 178 18.64 15.93 -3.95
C GLU A 178 17.33 16.01 -4.72
N THR A 179 16.50 16.96 -4.35
CA THR A 179 15.24 17.24 -5.01
C THR A 179 15.24 18.66 -5.55
N ASP A 180 14.50 18.89 -6.65
CA ASP A 180 14.48 20.17 -7.36
C ASP A 180 13.50 21.18 -6.72
N SER A 181 12.68 20.73 -5.75
CA SER A 181 11.74 21.57 -5.02
C SER A 181 11.96 21.44 -3.51
N GLU A 182 11.88 22.57 -2.82
CA GLU A 182 11.95 22.61 -1.35
C GLU A 182 10.77 21.92 -0.69
N GLN A 183 9.57 21.97 -1.31
CA GLN A 183 8.35 21.39 -0.76
C GLN A 183 7.50 20.66 -1.79
N TYR A 184 6.82 19.60 -1.33
CA TYR A 184 5.89 18.77 -2.06
C TYR A 184 4.57 18.61 -1.31
N ASP A 185 3.46 18.59 -2.03
CA ASP A 185 2.16 18.33 -1.45
C ASP A 185 1.95 16.86 -1.13
N ILE A 186 2.49 15.97 -1.95
CA ILE A 186 2.43 14.53 -1.70
C ILE A 186 3.78 13.91 -2.00
N ILE A 187 4.32 13.16 -1.04
CA ILE A 187 5.54 12.37 -1.20
C ILE A 187 5.17 10.89 -1.10
N ILE A 188 5.67 10.07 -2.02
CA ILE A 188 5.48 8.63 -2.03
C ILE A 188 6.84 7.94 -2.01
N MET A 189 6.92 6.86 -1.24
CA MET A 189 8.01 5.89 -1.30
C MET A 189 7.41 4.49 -1.20
N SER A 190 7.30 3.79 -2.34
CA SER A 190 6.63 2.48 -2.42
C SER A 190 7.59 1.40 -2.89
N HIS A 191 7.74 0.33 -2.09
CA HIS A 191 8.58 -0.85 -2.38
C HIS A 191 10.03 -0.49 -2.69
N ALA A 192 10.56 0.54 -2.01
CA ALA A 192 11.89 1.06 -2.23
C ALA A 192 12.73 1.06 -0.95
N LEU A 193 12.14 1.36 0.22
CA LEU A 193 12.89 1.47 1.48
C LEU A 193 13.40 0.11 1.95
N ASN A 194 12.73 -0.98 1.59
CA ASN A 194 13.22 -2.34 1.81
C ASN A 194 14.38 -2.75 0.88
N GLU A 195 14.55 -2.08 -0.26
CA GLU A 195 15.63 -2.32 -1.20
C GLU A 195 16.88 -1.51 -0.84
N LEU A 196 16.66 -0.28 -0.36
CA LEU A 196 17.70 0.58 0.15
C LEU A 196 18.20 0.14 1.52
N PHE A 197 19.45 0.47 1.80
CA PHE A 197 20.08 0.40 3.11
C PHE A 197 20.06 -1.02 3.69
N ASN A 198 20.06 -2.06 2.85
CA ASN A 198 20.03 -3.45 3.30
C ASN A 198 21.31 -3.88 4.05
N THR A 199 22.41 -3.18 3.83
CA THR A 199 23.68 -3.31 4.57
C THR A 199 23.85 -2.28 5.70
N HIS A 200 22.90 -1.35 5.84
CA HIS A 200 22.95 -0.24 6.77
C HIS A 200 21.99 -0.44 7.95
N SER A 201 22.16 0.35 9.01
CA SER A 201 21.37 0.23 10.23
C SER A 201 19.92 0.72 10.01
N ALA A 202 19.01 0.32 10.90
CA ALA A 202 17.64 0.84 10.93
C ALA A 202 17.59 2.38 11.05
N GLU A 203 18.64 2.98 11.61
CA GLU A 203 18.80 4.43 11.74
C GLU A 203 18.91 5.13 10.38
N SER A 204 19.62 4.56 9.40
CA SER A 204 19.74 5.12 8.05
C SER A 204 18.38 5.23 7.36
N LYS A 205 17.52 4.20 7.50
CA LYS A 205 16.15 4.23 6.97
C LYS A 205 15.32 5.31 7.63
N ASN A 206 15.40 5.44 8.95
CA ASN A 206 14.69 6.47 9.70
C ASN A 206 15.14 7.87 9.27
N LEU A 207 16.46 8.11 9.18
CA LEU A 207 17.02 9.40 8.79
C LEU A 207 16.59 9.79 7.37
N PHE A 208 16.63 8.83 6.44
CA PHE A 208 16.21 9.06 5.06
C PHE A 208 14.72 9.45 4.99
N VAL A 209 13.84 8.71 5.66
CA VAL A 209 12.40 9.03 5.65
C VAL A 209 12.11 10.35 6.38
N LYS A 210 12.86 10.70 7.43
CA LYS A 210 12.78 12.03 8.06
C LYS A 210 13.18 13.15 7.10
N LYS A 211 14.26 12.95 6.33
CA LYS A 211 14.68 13.88 5.27
C LYS A 211 13.60 14.04 4.19
N LEU A 212 12.95 12.95 3.79
CA LEU A 212 11.79 13.04 2.87
C LEU A 212 10.65 13.85 3.51
N ALA A 213 10.29 13.53 4.75
CA ALA A 213 9.19 14.17 5.46
C ALA A 213 9.41 15.69 5.66
N SER A 214 10.66 16.16 5.79
CA SER A 214 10.95 17.60 5.91
C SER A 214 10.61 18.39 4.64
N HIS A 215 10.56 17.74 3.48
CA HIS A 215 10.11 18.34 2.22
C HIS A 215 8.58 18.32 2.05
N LEU A 216 7.80 17.87 3.02
CA LEU A 216 6.35 18.01 2.93
C LEU A 216 5.93 19.47 3.09
N SER A 217 4.96 19.90 2.29
CA SER A 217 4.20 21.12 2.55
C SER A 217 3.39 20.99 3.84
N GLU A 218 2.87 22.11 4.37
CA GLU A 218 2.18 22.11 5.68
C GLU A 218 0.99 21.15 5.74
N LYS A 219 0.22 21.06 4.65
CA LYS A 219 -0.92 20.15 4.50
C LYS A 219 -0.55 18.85 3.78
N GLY A 220 0.75 18.65 3.55
CA GLY A 220 1.24 17.59 2.68
C GLY A 220 1.10 16.21 3.31
N LEU A 221 1.05 15.20 2.44
CA LEU A 221 0.94 13.80 2.81
C LEU A 221 2.18 13.01 2.42
N LEU A 222 2.72 12.19 3.32
CA LEU A 222 3.76 11.22 3.00
C LEU A 222 3.19 9.80 3.06
N LEU A 223 3.20 9.09 1.94
CA LEU A 223 2.88 7.67 1.86
C LEU A 223 4.17 6.85 1.79
N VAL A 224 4.34 5.93 2.74
CA VAL A 224 5.36 4.87 2.65
C VAL A 224 4.67 3.53 2.60
N CYS A 225 4.95 2.72 1.59
CA CYS A 225 4.30 1.43 1.34
C CYS A 225 5.35 0.36 1.05
N GLU A 226 5.21 -0.82 1.67
CA GLU A 226 6.19 -1.90 1.59
C GLU A 226 5.51 -3.28 1.54
N PRO A 227 6.19 -4.34 1.05
CA PRO A 227 5.67 -5.69 1.08
C PRO A 227 5.39 -6.17 2.51
N ALA A 228 4.34 -6.98 2.66
CA ALA A 228 3.89 -7.56 3.93
C ALA A 228 4.77 -8.72 4.46
N LEU A 229 6.10 -8.61 4.33
CA LEU A 229 7.06 -9.56 4.88
C LEU A 229 7.37 -9.20 6.34
N LEU A 230 7.63 -10.20 7.19
CA LEU A 230 7.83 -9.99 8.63
C LEU A 230 8.89 -8.92 8.93
N GLN A 231 10.11 -9.08 8.40
CA GLN A 231 11.22 -8.16 8.66
C GLN A 231 10.96 -6.77 8.06
N THR A 232 10.50 -6.71 6.80
CA THR A 232 10.20 -5.45 6.12
C THR A 232 9.11 -4.66 6.84
N SER A 233 8.02 -5.33 7.23
CA SER A 233 6.92 -4.70 7.93
C SER A 233 7.34 -4.18 9.30
N ARG A 234 8.11 -4.97 10.08
CA ARG A 234 8.65 -4.50 11.36
C ARG A 234 9.57 -3.31 11.19
N SER A 235 10.43 -3.32 10.16
CA SER A 235 11.29 -2.17 9.83
C SER A 235 10.48 -0.92 9.53
N LEU A 236 9.41 -1.02 8.75
CA LEU A 236 8.55 0.12 8.44
C LEU A 236 7.73 0.59 9.65
N ILE A 237 7.34 -0.30 10.56
CA ILE A 237 6.69 0.08 11.83
C ILE A 237 7.67 0.88 12.71
N CYS A 238 8.97 0.55 12.74
CA CYS A 238 9.97 1.35 13.44
C CYS A 238 10.11 2.77 12.85
N VAL A 239 10.08 2.90 11.52
CA VAL A 239 10.06 4.21 10.84
C VAL A 239 8.83 5.01 11.24
N ARG A 240 7.65 4.36 11.30
CA ARG A 240 6.42 4.99 11.76
C ARG A 240 6.52 5.52 13.19
N ASP A 241 7.05 4.73 14.12
CA ASP A 241 7.28 5.18 15.50
C ASP A 241 8.27 6.35 15.55
N SER A 242 9.31 6.32 14.69
CA SER A 242 10.30 7.40 14.60
C SER A 242 9.70 8.72 14.10
N LEU A 243 8.87 8.71 13.04
CA LEU A 243 8.21 9.92 12.54
C LEU A 243 7.21 10.51 13.54
N ILE A 244 6.50 9.67 14.29
CA ILE A 244 5.59 10.13 15.34
C ILE A 244 6.35 10.84 16.47
N ALA A 245 7.54 10.34 16.83
CA ALA A 245 8.39 10.99 17.82
C ALA A 245 8.89 12.38 17.34
N GLU A 246 8.98 12.59 16.02
CA GLU A 246 9.28 13.90 15.40
C GLU A 246 8.06 14.81 15.25
N GLY A 247 6.88 14.41 15.76
CA GLY A 247 5.66 15.21 15.74
C GLY A 247 4.75 15.01 14.53
N TYR A 248 5.08 14.10 13.60
CA TYR A 248 4.18 13.77 12.51
C TYR A 248 2.98 12.94 13.00
N SER A 249 1.81 13.18 12.41
CA SER A 249 0.62 12.37 12.66
C SER A 249 0.49 11.24 11.65
N VAL A 250 0.09 10.06 12.12
CA VAL A 250 -0.30 8.94 11.25
C VAL A 250 -1.78 9.06 10.89
N LEU A 251 -2.08 9.28 9.61
CA LEU A 251 -3.45 9.35 9.08
C LEU A 251 -4.06 7.98 8.87
N ALA A 252 -3.28 7.02 8.37
CA ALA A 252 -3.70 5.65 8.15
C ALA A 252 -2.49 4.71 8.22
N PRO A 253 -2.70 3.42 8.51
CA PRO A 253 -3.94 2.78 8.97
C PRO A 253 -4.15 2.88 10.48
N CYS A 254 -3.15 3.37 11.23
CA CYS A 254 -3.18 3.33 12.69
C CYS A 254 -4.25 4.27 13.27
N PRO A 255 -4.99 3.85 14.30
CA PRO A 255 -6.01 4.68 14.94
C PRO A 255 -5.39 5.77 15.85
N LYS A 256 -4.15 5.57 16.33
CA LYS A 256 -3.43 6.51 17.20
C LYS A 256 -1.94 6.57 16.88
N GLY A 257 -1.31 7.68 17.26
CA GLY A 257 0.13 7.94 17.16
C GLY A 257 0.92 7.66 18.45
N LYS A 258 0.77 6.50 19.08
CA LYS A 258 1.68 6.03 20.16
C LYS A 258 2.57 4.90 19.66
N THR A 259 3.60 4.50 20.40
CA THR A 259 4.45 3.33 20.09
C THR A 259 3.61 2.12 19.66
N CYS A 260 3.98 1.49 18.56
CA CYS A 260 3.18 0.39 18.01
C CYS A 260 3.25 -0.83 18.94
N PRO A 261 2.10 -1.37 19.43
CA PRO A 261 2.10 -2.52 20.34
C PRO A 261 2.68 -3.80 19.72
N VAL A 262 2.74 -3.88 18.38
CA VAL A 262 3.32 -5.03 17.67
C VAL A 262 4.84 -5.13 17.88
N LEU A 263 5.53 -4.01 18.09
CA LEU A 263 6.97 -4.01 18.33
C LEU A 263 7.34 -4.60 19.69
N LEU A 264 6.41 -4.58 20.66
CA LEU A 264 6.59 -5.15 22.00
C LEU A 264 6.58 -6.69 22.00
N GLU A 265 6.12 -7.31 20.92
CA GLU A 265 6.04 -8.76 20.78
C GLU A 265 7.05 -9.25 19.73
N ASN A 266 7.78 -10.30 20.08
CA ASN A 266 8.74 -10.94 19.16
C ASN A 266 8.01 -11.65 18.01
N ASN A 267 8.58 -11.60 16.81
CA ASN A 267 8.07 -12.29 15.61
C ASN A 267 6.65 -11.92 15.16
N HIS A 268 6.05 -10.88 15.72
CA HIS A 268 4.74 -10.38 15.28
C HIS A 268 4.91 -9.22 14.29
N THR A 269 3.94 -9.08 13.39
CA THR A 269 3.87 -7.99 12.41
C THR A 269 2.44 -7.45 12.28
N CYS A 270 2.29 -6.27 11.69
CA CYS A 270 1.02 -5.69 11.26
C CYS A 270 1.13 -5.39 9.77
N HIS A 271 0.16 -5.85 8.98
CA HIS A 271 0.04 -5.56 7.55
C HIS A 271 -1.43 -5.65 7.12
N ALA A 272 -1.76 -4.91 6.06
CA ALA A 272 -3.03 -5.01 5.37
C ALA A 272 -3.06 -6.28 4.51
N GLU A 273 -4.24 -6.88 4.41
CA GLU A 273 -4.55 -7.89 3.41
C GLU A 273 -5.93 -7.56 2.84
N ILE A 274 -5.97 -7.25 1.55
CA ILE A 274 -7.18 -6.80 0.87
C ILE A 274 -7.52 -7.85 -0.19
N PRO A 275 -8.70 -8.49 -0.11
CA PRO A 275 -9.15 -9.40 -1.15
C PRO A 275 -9.14 -8.73 -2.52
N TRP A 276 -8.64 -9.44 -3.53
CA TRP A 276 -8.50 -8.91 -4.87
C TRP A 276 -8.72 -10.00 -5.91
N THR A 277 -9.63 -9.74 -6.83
CA THR A 277 -9.74 -10.51 -8.07
C THR A 277 -8.86 -9.84 -9.11
N ALA A 278 -7.68 -10.41 -9.33
CA ALA A 278 -6.71 -9.90 -10.28
C ALA A 278 -7.28 -9.91 -11.72
N PRO A 279 -7.14 -8.82 -12.50
CA PRO A 279 -7.49 -8.83 -13.92
C PRO A 279 -6.41 -9.52 -14.76
N GLU A 280 -6.74 -9.89 -15.99
CA GLU A 280 -5.73 -10.34 -16.96
C GLU A 280 -4.76 -9.20 -17.35
N PRO A 281 -3.45 -9.46 -17.53
CA PRO A 281 -2.82 -10.79 -17.55
C PRO A 281 -2.40 -11.34 -16.17
N VAL A 282 -2.60 -10.58 -15.08
CA VAL A 282 -2.09 -10.94 -13.76
C VAL A 282 -2.66 -12.27 -13.27
N ALA A 283 -3.96 -12.51 -13.51
CA ALA A 283 -4.62 -13.76 -13.11
C ALA A 283 -3.98 -15.00 -13.76
N SER A 284 -3.88 -15.04 -15.10
CA SER A 284 -3.26 -16.17 -15.79
C SER A 284 -1.77 -16.33 -15.46
N LEU A 285 -1.03 -15.23 -15.34
CA LEU A 285 0.38 -15.27 -14.93
C LEU A 285 0.55 -15.82 -13.50
N ALA A 286 -0.33 -15.46 -12.56
CA ALA A 286 -0.32 -16.00 -11.20
C ALA A 286 -0.58 -17.51 -11.21
N GLN A 287 -1.61 -17.94 -11.95
CA GLN A 287 -1.98 -19.34 -12.08
C GLN A 287 -0.84 -20.17 -12.68
N ASP A 288 -0.29 -19.74 -13.82
CA ASP A 288 0.78 -20.45 -14.53
C ASP A 288 2.09 -20.50 -13.72
N ALA A 289 2.34 -19.50 -12.87
CA ALA A 289 3.49 -19.45 -11.96
C ALA A 289 3.25 -20.17 -10.62
N GLY A 290 2.04 -20.67 -10.34
CA GLY A 290 1.69 -21.28 -9.05
C GLY A 290 1.68 -20.30 -7.87
N LEU A 291 1.41 -19.02 -8.14
CA LEU A 291 1.40 -17.95 -7.13
C LEU A 291 -0.04 -17.68 -6.65
N ASP A 292 -0.21 -17.54 -5.33
CA ASP A 292 -1.49 -17.07 -4.78
C ASP A 292 -1.65 -15.56 -5.01
N ARG A 293 -2.73 -15.19 -5.69
CA ARG A 293 -3.11 -13.80 -5.94
C ARG A 293 -4.58 -13.51 -5.67
N ARG A 294 -5.14 -14.12 -4.62
CA ARG A 294 -6.51 -13.83 -4.14
C ARG A 294 -6.61 -12.55 -3.30
N SER A 295 -5.47 -11.97 -2.93
CA SER A 295 -5.37 -10.72 -2.18
C SER A 295 -4.10 -9.95 -2.54
N VAL A 296 -4.11 -8.66 -2.23
CA VAL A 296 -2.90 -7.84 -2.13
C VAL A 296 -2.57 -7.62 -0.66
N LYS A 297 -1.28 -7.71 -0.32
CA LYS A 297 -0.81 -7.55 1.05
C LYS A 297 0.26 -6.47 1.09
N MET A 298 0.15 -5.53 2.01
CA MET A 298 1.16 -4.48 2.18
C MET A 298 1.21 -3.98 3.62
N THR A 299 2.35 -3.45 4.00
CA THR A 299 2.48 -2.60 5.18
C THR A 299 2.61 -1.17 4.68
N TYR A 300 1.73 -0.27 5.08
CA TYR A 300 1.78 1.11 4.65
C TYR A 300 1.48 2.05 5.81
N PHE A 301 1.94 3.29 5.67
CA PHE A 301 1.57 4.40 6.53
C PHE A 301 1.43 5.67 5.70
N VAL A 302 0.39 6.44 6.01
CA VAL A 302 0.24 7.81 5.50
C VAL A 302 0.44 8.77 6.67
N PHE A 303 1.32 9.74 6.50
CA PHE A 303 1.65 10.75 7.50
C PHE A 303 1.26 12.16 7.05
N SER A 304 1.03 13.04 8.02
CA SER A 304 0.85 14.48 7.82
C SER A 304 1.56 15.27 8.93
N LYS A 305 1.86 16.55 8.69
CA LYS A 305 2.30 17.48 9.74
C LYS A 305 1.12 17.90 10.64
N GLU A 306 -0.07 18.03 10.06
CA GLU A 306 -1.28 18.39 10.80
C GLU A 306 -1.70 17.29 11.78
N ALA A 307 -2.15 17.71 12.95
CA ALA A 307 -2.66 16.81 13.99
C ALA A 307 -3.97 16.15 13.57
N LYS A 308 -4.04 14.83 13.65
CA LYS A 308 -5.29 14.08 13.45
C LYS A 308 -6.14 14.10 14.72
N SER A 309 -7.46 14.32 14.58
CA SER A 309 -8.40 14.05 15.67
C SER A 309 -8.40 12.56 16.03
N GLN A 310 -8.27 12.26 17.32
CA GLN A 310 -8.32 10.88 17.79
C GLN A 310 -9.77 10.40 17.77
N GLN A 311 -10.02 9.30 17.06
CA GLN A 311 -11.30 8.62 17.07
C GLN A 311 -11.17 7.29 17.84
N GLN A 312 -12.22 6.91 18.57
CA GLN A 312 -12.28 5.62 19.27
C GLN A 312 -12.64 4.49 18.29
N ILE A 313 -11.69 4.19 17.39
CA ILE A 313 -11.86 3.16 16.37
C ILE A 313 -10.80 2.08 16.55
N LEU A 314 -11.23 0.84 16.37
CA LEU A 314 -10.40 -0.35 16.44
C LEU A 314 -10.09 -0.82 15.02
N THR A 315 -8.85 -1.20 14.78
CA THR A 315 -8.43 -1.81 13.52
C THR A 315 -8.29 -3.31 13.71
N VAL A 316 -8.90 -4.13 12.85
CA VAL A 316 -8.68 -5.58 12.83
C VAL A 316 -7.26 -5.87 12.31
N THR A 317 -6.46 -6.65 13.03
CA THR A 317 -5.02 -6.87 12.73
C THR A 317 -4.63 -8.34 12.57
N SER A 318 -5.62 -9.24 12.56
CA SER A 318 -5.41 -10.68 12.36
C SER A 318 -6.47 -11.27 11.44
N ASP A 319 -6.17 -12.46 10.92
CA ASP A 319 -7.20 -13.33 10.35
C ASP A 319 -8.07 -13.92 11.47
N ALA A 320 -9.18 -14.55 11.07
CA ALA A 320 -10.01 -15.34 11.97
C ALA A 320 -9.22 -16.56 12.50
N MET A 321 -9.07 -16.65 13.81
CA MET A 321 -8.39 -17.77 14.47
C MET A 321 -9.38 -18.63 15.24
N LEU A 322 -9.55 -19.89 14.85
CA LEU A 322 -10.35 -20.84 15.61
C LEU A 322 -9.51 -21.42 16.76
N ASN A 323 -9.98 -21.28 17.99
CA ASN A 323 -9.30 -21.85 19.16
C ASN A 323 -9.85 -23.24 19.53
N LYS A 324 -9.13 -23.95 20.42
CA LYS A 324 -9.50 -25.29 20.91
C LYS A 324 -10.88 -25.35 21.61
N SER A 325 -11.38 -24.20 22.09
CA SER A 325 -12.70 -24.10 22.73
C SER A 325 -13.84 -23.83 21.73
N GLY A 326 -13.60 -23.93 20.42
CA GLY A 326 -14.61 -23.71 19.38
C GLY A 326 -15.01 -22.23 19.21
N ARG A 327 -14.14 -21.29 19.62
CA ARG A 327 -14.38 -19.86 19.46
C ARG A 327 -13.53 -19.30 18.32
N VAL A 328 -14.14 -18.43 17.52
CA VAL A 328 -13.43 -17.62 16.52
C VAL A 328 -12.94 -16.35 17.20
N ARG A 329 -11.67 -16.01 16.99
CA ARG A 329 -10.98 -14.86 17.60
C ARG A 329 -10.33 -14.00 16.52
N PHE A 330 -10.43 -12.68 16.70
CA PHE A 330 -9.63 -11.67 16.03
C PHE A 330 -8.77 -10.89 17.03
N LEU A 331 -7.70 -10.26 16.55
CA LEU A 331 -6.95 -9.25 17.27
C LEU A 331 -7.33 -7.86 16.75
N LEU A 332 -7.80 -7.01 17.65
CA LEU A 332 -8.12 -5.61 17.38
C LEU A 332 -7.01 -4.71 17.93
N CYS A 333 -6.66 -3.65 17.23
CA CYS A 333 -5.70 -2.66 17.70
C CYS A 333 -6.41 -1.33 17.98
N ASP A 334 -6.24 -0.80 19.19
CA ASP A 334 -6.72 0.55 19.56
C ASP A 334 -5.64 1.64 19.42
N GLY A 335 -4.48 1.26 18.85
CA GLY A 335 -3.30 2.10 18.68
C GLY A 335 -2.36 2.12 19.89
N THR A 336 -2.70 1.43 20.98
CA THR A 336 -1.88 1.31 22.20
C THR A 336 -1.67 -0.13 22.65
N LYS A 337 -2.63 -1.01 22.35
CA LYS A 337 -2.56 -2.44 22.65
C LYS A 337 -3.34 -3.25 21.61
N ARG A 338 -3.04 -4.56 21.57
CA ARG A 338 -3.86 -5.54 20.83
C ARG A 338 -4.82 -6.22 21.78
N ILE A 339 -6.09 -6.23 21.42
CA ILE A 339 -7.22 -6.72 22.21
C ILE A 339 -7.81 -7.94 21.50
N ALA A 340 -7.99 -9.04 22.22
CA ALA A 340 -8.68 -10.20 21.67
C ALA A 340 -10.18 -9.94 21.61
N PHE A 341 -10.82 -10.15 20.46
CA PHE A 341 -12.27 -10.13 20.31
C PHE A 341 -12.75 -11.48 19.81
N SER A 342 -13.71 -12.12 20.48
CA SER A 342 -14.09 -13.50 20.16
C SER A 342 -15.56 -13.85 20.38
N ALA A 343 -16.11 -14.65 19.47
CA ALA A 343 -17.45 -15.25 19.56
C ALA A 343 -17.37 -16.79 19.53
N LYS A 344 -18.43 -17.49 19.99
CA LYS A 344 -18.58 -18.93 19.67
C LYS A 344 -18.83 -19.07 18.16
N LYS A 345 -18.36 -20.14 17.51
CA LYS A 345 -18.44 -20.31 16.05
C LYS A 345 -19.83 -20.08 15.44
N ASP A 346 -20.90 -20.39 16.19
CA ASP A 346 -22.29 -20.28 15.73
C ASP A 346 -23.11 -19.30 16.59
N ASP A 347 -22.45 -18.32 17.22
CA ASP A 347 -23.13 -17.29 18.02
C ASP A 347 -24.09 -16.46 17.15
N PRO A 348 -25.42 -16.49 17.41
CA PRO A 348 -26.39 -15.82 16.57
C PRO A 348 -26.19 -14.31 16.52
N LYS A 349 -25.80 -13.70 17.65
CA LYS A 349 -25.59 -12.26 17.73
C LYS A 349 -24.32 -11.85 16.99
N ALA A 350 -23.25 -12.63 17.11
CA ALA A 350 -22.04 -12.38 16.35
C ALA A 350 -22.27 -12.49 14.83
N LYS A 351 -23.10 -13.45 14.40
CA LYS A 351 -23.50 -13.58 13.00
C LYS A 351 -24.34 -12.39 12.52
N GLU A 352 -25.32 -11.96 13.31
CA GLU A 352 -26.15 -10.77 13.02
C GLU A 352 -25.28 -9.50 12.87
N GLN A 353 -24.24 -9.37 13.68
CA GLN A 353 -23.33 -8.22 13.69
C GLN A 353 -22.13 -8.38 12.72
N ALA A 354 -22.21 -9.33 11.78
CA ALA A 354 -21.19 -9.62 10.77
C ALA A 354 -19.76 -9.85 11.33
N PHE A 355 -19.65 -10.34 12.56
CA PHE A 355 -18.36 -10.61 13.20
C PHE A 355 -17.50 -11.62 12.44
N PHE A 356 -18.13 -12.64 11.86
CA PHE A 356 -17.42 -13.68 11.11
C PHE A 356 -16.99 -13.21 9.72
N ASP A 357 -17.48 -12.05 9.28
CA ASP A 357 -17.13 -11.42 8.01
C ASP A 357 -15.99 -10.40 8.17
N LEU A 358 -15.50 -10.18 9.41
CA LEU A 358 -14.37 -9.28 9.67
C LEU A 358 -13.12 -9.72 8.89
N GLN A 359 -12.47 -8.74 8.28
CA GLN A 359 -11.23 -8.89 7.54
C GLN A 359 -10.12 -8.04 8.16
N ARG A 360 -8.86 -8.38 7.84
CA ARG A 360 -7.72 -7.55 8.24
C ARG A 360 -7.95 -6.12 7.74
N TYR A 361 -7.68 -5.17 8.61
CA TYR A 361 -7.76 -3.73 8.41
C TYR A 361 -9.18 -3.15 8.27
N ASP A 362 -10.22 -3.94 8.54
CA ASP A 362 -11.52 -3.37 8.89
C ASP A 362 -11.36 -2.41 10.07
N ARG A 363 -11.98 -1.23 9.96
CA ARG A 363 -12.12 -0.28 11.04
C ARG A 363 -13.51 -0.41 11.63
N ILE A 364 -13.57 -0.68 12.92
CA ILE A 364 -14.82 -0.92 13.63
C ILE A 364 -14.89 -0.13 14.93
N SER A 365 -16.11 0.20 15.34
CA SER A 365 -16.43 0.52 16.73
C SER A 365 -17.30 -0.59 17.30
N ILE A 366 -17.20 -0.81 18.62
CA ILE A 366 -17.95 -1.85 19.30
C ILE A 366 -18.71 -1.20 20.45
N GLU A 367 -20.03 -1.34 20.43
CA GLU A 367 -20.91 -0.88 21.51
C GLU A 367 -21.26 -2.05 22.42
N ASN A 368 -21.22 -1.82 23.72
CA ASN A 368 -21.58 -2.80 24.76
C ASN A 368 -20.93 -4.19 24.58
N PRO A 369 -19.60 -4.31 24.38
CA PRO A 369 -18.97 -5.61 24.33
C PRO A 369 -18.99 -6.28 25.70
N GLN A 370 -19.11 -7.60 25.73
CA GLN A 370 -18.83 -8.37 26.94
C GLN A 370 -17.35 -8.20 27.32
N LEU A 371 -17.08 -7.56 28.46
CA LEU A 371 -15.73 -7.43 29.02
C LEU A 371 -15.36 -8.70 29.80
N ARG A 372 -14.16 -9.22 29.56
CA ARG A 372 -13.60 -10.38 30.29
C ARG A 372 -12.49 -9.95 31.24
N GLU A 373 -12.22 -10.77 32.25
CA GLU A 373 -11.22 -10.51 33.29
C GLU A 373 -9.82 -10.19 32.74
N ASN A 374 -9.44 -10.78 31.60
CA ASN A 374 -8.16 -10.53 30.94
C ASN A 374 -8.16 -9.35 29.95
N GLY A 375 -9.21 -8.53 29.95
CA GLY A 375 -9.39 -7.41 29.03
C GLY A 375 -9.78 -7.80 27.60
N ALA A 376 -10.07 -9.08 27.34
CA ALA A 376 -10.62 -9.51 26.06
C ALA A 376 -12.10 -9.10 25.93
N LEU A 377 -12.52 -8.92 24.68
CA LEU A 377 -13.89 -8.61 24.29
C LEU A 377 -14.61 -9.87 23.81
N GLY A 378 -15.90 -9.96 24.13
CA GLY A 378 -16.81 -10.99 23.67
C GLY A 378 -18.14 -10.43 23.19
N PHE A 379 -19.05 -11.34 22.87
CA PHE A 379 -20.43 -11.04 22.52
C PHE A 379 -21.36 -11.36 23.68
N ASP A 380 -22.33 -10.47 23.89
CA ASP A 380 -23.57 -10.69 24.61
C ASP A 380 -24.76 -10.27 23.73
N SER A 381 -25.98 -10.27 24.27
CA SER A 381 -27.18 -9.89 23.51
C SER A 381 -27.23 -8.41 23.10
N GLN A 382 -26.44 -7.54 23.72
CA GLN A 382 -26.43 -6.09 23.50
C GLN A 382 -25.27 -5.61 22.62
N THR A 383 -24.27 -6.46 22.40
CA THR A 383 -23.08 -6.14 21.62
C THR A 383 -23.46 -5.74 20.19
N LYS A 384 -22.95 -4.59 19.73
CA LYS A 384 -23.05 -4.15 18.34
C LYS A 384 -21.68 -3.87 17.76
N VAL A 385 -21.51 -4.19 16.48
CA VAL A 385 -20.29 -3.91 15.71
C VAL A 385 -20.65 -2.97 14.57
N ASN A 386 -20.11 -1.76 14.61
CA ASN A 386 -20.29 -0.79 13.54
C ASN A 386 -19.03 -0.75 12.70
N PHE A 387 -19.17 -0.84 11.38
CA PHE A 387 -18.07 -0.68 10.45
C PHE A 387 -17.96 0.77 10.04
N GLU A 388 -16.73 1.27 10.03
CA GLU A 388 -16.41 2.55 9.42
C GLU A 388 -16.02 2.31 7.96
N SER A 389 -16.56 3.11 7.05
CA SER A 389 -16.23 2.98 5.62
C SER A 389 -14.77 3.35 5.40
N LEU A 390 -13.94 2.35 5.10
CA LEU A 390 -12.56 2.55 4.65
C LEU A 390 -12.34 2.10 3.21
N PHE A 391 -13.16 1.19 2.70
CA PHE A 391 -12.95 0.46 1.45
C PHE A 391 -14.26 0.23 0.71
#